data_AF-A0A166H2Q2-F1
#
_entry.id   AF-A0A166H2Q2-F1
#
_cell.length_a   1.000
_cell.length_b   1.000
_cell.length_c   1.000
_cell.angle_alpha   90.00
_cell.angle_beta   90.00
_cell.angle_gamma   90.00
#
_symmetry.space_group_name_H-M   'P 1'
#
loop_
_entity.id
_entity.type
_entity.pdbx_description
1 polymer ?
#
loop_
_entity_poly.entity_id
_entity_poly.type
_entity_poly.pdbx_seq_one_letter_code
_entity_poly.pdbx_strand_id
1 'polypeptide(L)'
;MGTVTEPSVERIAALTPDLIIGTESRHSALYDQLSAIAPTVFLASQADPWKDNVALVASALGRSDEGTARLQDYQDRCDEIAAEFDVAGSTAQLIRPRDGLLTLYGPDSFAGSTLECAGFTTPERDWEQSISVDLSPERVLEATADHVFVTTTDVDDPTTVPESITANAGAFPEVHLVDQSYWITGVGPLGGLAVLDDIEDVLRDAQ
;
A
#
# COMPACT_ATOMS: atom_id res chain seq x y z
N MET A 1 4.36 10.24 -21.95
CA MET A 1 3.02 9.81 -21.51
C MET A 1 2.14 10.96 -20.99
N GLY A 2 2.66 12.02 -20.37
CA GLY A 2 1.85 13.03 -19.68
C GLY A 2 2.18 13.00 -18.18
N THR A 3 1.30 13.49 -17.33
CA THR A 3 1.37 13.21 -15.88
C THR A 3 0.42 12.05 -15.54
N VAL A 4 0.52 11.52 -14.32
CA VAL A 4 -0.44 10.51 -13.84
C VAL A 4 -1.85 11.07 -13.79
N THR A 5 -2.03 12.37 -13.48
CA THR A 5 -3.35 13.02 -13.43
C THR A 5 -3.89 13.40 -14.79
N GLU A 6 -2.99 13.73 -15.73
CA GLU A 6 -3.33 14.24 -17.05
C GLU A 6 -2.49 13.50 -18.10
N PRO A 7 -2.92 12.28 -18.50
CA PRO A 7 -2.26 11.55 -19.56
C PRO A 7 -2.50 12.26 -20.92
N SER A 8 -1.46 12.30 -21.76
CA SER A 8 -1.56 12.89 -23.11
C SER A 8 -2.06 11.84 -24.10
N VAL A 9 -3.31 12.02 -24.52
CA VAL A 9 -3.98 11.16 -25.51
C VAL A 9 -3.21 11.14 -26.83
N GLU A 10 -2.69 12.27 -27.28
CA GLU A 10 -1.93 12.37 -28.54
C GLU A 10 -0.63 11.57 -28.48
N ARG A 11 0.08 11.63 -27.35
CA ARG A 11 1.31 10.84 -27.16
C ARG A 11 1.01 9.35 -27.06
N ILE A 12 -0.11 8.97 -26.44
CA ILE A 12 -0.55 7.57 -26.38
C ILE A 12 -0.87 7.08 -27.78
N ALA A 13 -1.64 7.84 -28.57
CA ALA A 13 -1.98 7.48 -29.94
C ALA A 13 -0.73 7.30 -30.82
N ALA A 14 0.28 8.15 -30.63
CA ALA A 14 1.54 8.08 -31.38
C ALA A 14 2.36 6.79 -31.12
N LEU A 15 2.10 6.07 -30.03
CA LEU A 15 2.76 4.80 -29.72
C LEU A 15 2.10 3.60 -30.40
N THR A 16 0.92 3.78 -31.02
CA THR A 16 0.11 2.70 -31.62
C THR A 16 -0.04 1.50 -30.68
N PRO A 17 -0.59 1.68 -29.46
CA PRO A 17 -0.70 0.61 -28.48
C PRO A 17 -1.68 -0.48 -28.97
N ASP A 18 -1.45 -1.71 -28.52
CA ASP A 18 -2.37 -2.84 -28.69
C ASP A 18 -3.30 -3.02 -27.48
N LEU A 19 -2.96 -2.43 -26.34
CA LEU A 19 -3.76 -2.36 -25.12
C LEU A 19 -3.45 -1.07 -24.34
N ILE A 20 -4.46 -0.44 -23.76
CA ILE A 20 -4.33 0.67 -22.82
C ILE A 20 -4.92 0.24 -21.47
N ILE A 21 -4.12 0.33 -20.41
CA ILE A 21 -4.58 0.10 -19.03
C ILE A 21 -4.60 1.43 -18.30
N GLY A 22 -5.74 1.77 -17.70
CA GLY A 22 -5.94 3.00 -16.95
C GLY A 22 -6.62 2.77 -15.61
N THR A 23 -7.05 3.87 -14.98
CA THR A 23 -7.75 3.85 -13.69
C THR A 23 -9.02 4.67 -13.82
N GLU A 24 -10.16 4.06 -13.55
CA GLU A 24 -11.48 4.66 -13.72
C GLU A 24 -11.67 5.88 -12.83
N SER A 25 -11.31 5.77 -11.56
CA SER A 25 -11.43 6.86 -10.59
C SER A 25 -10.71 8.16 -10.98
N ARG A 26 -9.74 8.10 -11.91
CA ARG A 26 -8.96 9.24 -12.37
C ARG A 26 -9.16 9.57 -13.85
N HIS A 27 -9.35 8.57 -14.70
CA HIS A 27 -9.31 8.71 -16.16
C HIS A 27 -10.65 8.41 -16.84
N SER A 28 -11.75 8.24 -16.10
CA SER A 28 -13.09 7.97 -16.65
C SER A 28 -13.47 8.90 -17.82
N ALA A 29 -13.21 10.20 -17.69
CA ALA A 29 -13.49 11.20 -18.74
C ALA A 29 -12.70 11.00 -20.05
N LEU A 30 -11.62 10.22 -20.02
CA LEU A 30 -10.77 9.93 -21.18
C LEU A 30 -11.08 8.57 -21.80
N TYR A 31 -11.98 7.76 -21.22
CA TYR A 31 -12.22 6.39 -21.65
C TYR A 31 -12.57 6.28 -23.14
N ASP A 32 -13.50 7.10 -23.64
CA ASP A 32 -13.92 7.08 -25.05
C ASP A 32 -12.78 7.46 -25.99
N GLN A 33 -11.96 8.43 -25.59
CA GLN A 33 -10.81 8.89 -26.39
C GLN A 33 -9.72 7.81 -26.45
N LEU A 34 -9.45 7.14 -25.33
CA LEU A 34 -8.47 6.05 -25.25
C LEU A 34 -8.98 4.79 -25.97
N SER A 35 -10.26 4.47 -25.85
CA SER A 35 -10.91 3.34 -26.53
C SER A 35 -10.94 3.50 -28.04
N ALA A 36 -10.94 4.74 -28.55
CA ALA A 36 -10.78 5.02 -29.97
C ALA A 36 -9.36 4.74 -30.50
N ILE A 37 -8.36 4.65 -29.61
CA ILE A 37 -6.96 4.36 -29.97
C ILE A 37 -6.70 2.85 -29.97
N ALA A 38 -7.08 2.15 -28.89
CA ALA A 38 -6.83 0.72 -28.69
C ALA A 38 -7.84 0.12 -27.68
N PRO A 39 -7.97 -1.22 -27.61
CA PRO A 39 -8.65 -1.87 -26.49
C PRO A 39 -8.21 -1.25 -25.16
N THR A 40 -9.16 -0.80 -24.35
CA THR A 40 -8.90 -0.06 -23.12
C THR A 40 -9.56 -0.76 -21.94
N VAL A 41 -8.79 -1.00 -20.88
CA VAL A 41 -9.27 -1.62 -19.64
C VAL A 41 -8.93 -0.69 -18.48
N PHE A 42 -9.92 -0.34 -17.67
CA PHE A 42 -9.71 0.47 -16.48
C PHE A 42 -9.83 -0.39 -15.22
N LEU A 43 -8.85 -0.24 -14.33
CA LEU A 43 -8.95 -0.62 -12.94
C LEU A 43 -9.92 0.34 -12.24
N ALA A 44 -10.76 -0.12 -11.31
CA ALA A 44 -11.65 0.77 -10.57
C ALA A 44 -10.85 1.83 -9.78
N SER A 45 -9.79 1.39 -9.09
CA SER A 45 -8.86 2.20 -8.32
C SER A 45 -7.42 1.70 -8.55
N GLN A 46 -6.42 2.54 -8.26
CA GLN A 46 -5.01 2.14 -8.35
C GLN A 46 -4.54 1.31 -7.14
N ALA A 47 -5.11 1.59 -5.97
CA ALA A 47 -4.70 0.99 -4.71
C ALA A 47 -5.52 -0.29 -4.47
N ASP A 48 -6.64 -0.18 -3.76
CA ASP A 48 -7.38 -1.32 -3.27
C ASP A 48 -8.71 -1.55 -4.02
N PRO A 49 -9.15 -2.81 -4.17
CA PRO A 49 -8.46 -4.05 -3.79
C PRO A 49 -7.33 -4.43 -4.78
N TRP A 50 -6.07 -4.41 -4.32
CA TRP A 50 -4.92 -4.47 -5.22
C TRP A 50 -4.71 -5.84 -5.87
N LYS A 51 -5.05 -6.93 -5.17
CA LYS A 51 -4.95 -8.30 -5.72
C LYS A 51 -5.91 -8.49 -6.90
N ASP A 52 -7.09 -7.87 -6.86
CA ASP A 52 -8.04 -7.87 -7.97
C ASP A 52 -7.51 -7.08 -9.17
N ASN A 53 -6.81 -5.97 -8.92
CA ASN A 53 -6.12 -5.22 -9.98
C ASN A 53 -5.07 -6.09 -10.69
N VAL A 54 -4.29 -6.88 -9.94
CA VAL A 54 -3.30 -7.83 -10.51
C VAL A 54 -4.00 -8.88 -11.36
N ALA A 55 -5.07 -9.48 -10.87
CA ALA A 55 -5.84 -10.48 -11.61
C ALA A 55 -6.46 -9.91 -12.90
N LEU A 56 -7.00 -8.69 -12.84
CA LEU A 56 -7.57 -8.00 -13.99
C LEU A 56 -6.50 -7.69 -15.05
N VAL A 57 -5.35 -7.15 -14.63
CA VAL A 57 -4.22 -6.89 -15.54
C VAL A 57 -3.70 -8.17 -16.16
N ALA A 58 -3.52 -9.24 -15.37
CA ALA A 58 -3.08 -10.53 -15.88
C ALA A 58 -4.05 -11.10 -16.92
N SER A 59 -5.37 -11.01 -16.66
CA SER A 59 -6.41 -11.41 -17.60
C SER A 59 -6.38 -10.59 -18.89
N ALA A 60 -6.29 -9.26 -18.79
CA ALA A 60 -6.21 -8.36 -19.94
C ALA A 60 -4.98 -8.63 -20.83
N LEU A 61 -3.88 -9.11 -20.21
CA LEU A 61 -2.66 -9.51 -20.91
C LEU A 61 -2.68 -10.96 -21.42
N GLY A 62 -3.74 -11.74 -21.13
CA GLY A 62 -3.80 -13.17 -21.47
C GLY A 62 -2.81 -14.04 -20.66
N ARG A 63 -2.42 -13.58 -19.47
CA ARG A 63 -1.39 -14.17 -18.59
C ARG A 63 -1.95 -14.53 -17.22
N SER A 64 -3.20 -15.01 -17.16
CA SER A 64 -3.89 -15.32 -15.90
C SER A 64 -3.11 -16.29 -15.01
N ASP A 65 -2.53 -17.35 -15.58
CA ASP A 65 -1.74 -18.35 -14.83
C ASP A 65 -0.53 -17.71 -14.14
N GLU A 66 0.15 -16.78 -14.83
CA GLU A 66 1.28 -16.04 -14.25
C GLU A 66 0.83 -15.06 -13.18
N GLY A 67 -0.32 -14.40 -13.37
CA GLY A 67 -0.93 -13.54 -12.34
C GLY A 67 -1.27 -14.31 -11.07
N THR A 68 -1.88 -15.49 -11.22
CA THR A 68 -2.18 -16.40 -10.10
C THR A 68 -0.90 -16.86 -9.40
N ALA A 69 0.14 -17.25 -10.15
CA ALA A 69 1.41 -17.64 -9.56
C ALA A 69 2.05 -16.51 -8.74
N ARG A 70 2.01 -15.25 -9.21
CA ARG A 70 2.55 -14.11 -8.45
C ARG A 70 1.78 -13.81 -7.16
N LEU A 71 0.46 -13.99 -7.17
CA LEU A 71 -0.36 -13.83 -5.97
C LEU A 71 -0.14 -14.99 -4.98
N GLN A 72 0.12 -16.19 -5.50
CA GLN A 72 0.50 -17.36 -4.70
C GLN A 72 1.86 -17.14 -4.03
N ASP A 73 2.90 -16.74 -4.79
CA ASP A 73 4.23 -16.43 -4.25
C ASP A 73 4.16 -15.40 -3.10
N TYR A 74 3.33 -14.37 -3.26
CA TYR A 74 3.08 -13.37 -2.23
C TYR A 74 2.40 -13.96 -0.98
N GLN A 75 1.38 -14.81 -1.17
CA GLN A 75 0.68 -15.44 -0.04
C GLN A 75 1.58 -16.42 0.70
N ASP A 76 2.37 -17.22 -0.01
CA ASP A 76 3.31 -18.16 0.58
C ASP A 76 4.32 -17.40 1.46
N ARG A 77 4.78 -16.21 1.02
CA ARG A 77 5.67 -15.35 1.81
C ARG A 77 5.02 -14.82 3.09
N CYS A 78 3.74 -14.43 3.03
CA CYS A 78 3.00 -14.07 4.24
C CYS A 78 2.95 -15.22 5.24
N ASP A 79 2.60 -16.41 4.76
CA ASP A 79 2.46 -17.61 5.60
C ASP A 79 3.80 -18.02 6.22
N GLU A 80 4.91 -17.87 5.49
CA GLU A 80 6.28 -18.08 5.99
C GLU A 80 6.61 -17.13 7.16
N ILE A 81 6.37 -15.83 7.00
CA ILE A 81 6.61 -14.83 8.06
C ILE A 81 5.73 -15.14 9.28
N ALA A 82 4.42 -15.34 9.07
CA ALA A 82 3.49 -15.63 10.15
C ALA A 82 3.82 -16.93 10.92
N ALA A 83 4.47 -17.90 10.26
CA ALA A 83 4.90 -19.15 10.88
C ALA A 83 6.27 -19.06 11.58
N GLU A 84 7.18 -18.24 11.07
CA GLU A 84 8.52 -18.03 11.65
C GLU A 84 8.47 -17.15 12.89
N PHE A 85 7.61 -16.12 12.89
CA PHE A 85 7.53 -15.12 13.95
C PHE A 85 6.19 -15.26 14.71
N ASP A 86 6.25 -15.35 16.06
CA ASP A 86 5.06 -15.41 16.92
C ASP A 86 4.44 -14.01 17.09
N VAL A 87 3.92 -13.45 16.00
CA VAL A 87 3.26 -12.13 15.97
C VAL A 87 1.79 -12.18 16.36
N ALA A 88 1.27 -13.37 16.66
CA ALA A 88 -0.13 -13.59 16.98
C ALA A 88 -0.52 -12.80 18.24
N GLY A 89 -1.44 -11.84 18.07
CA GLY A 89 -1.93 -10.98 19.14
C GLY A 89 -1.19 -9.65 19.26
N SER A 90 -0.15 -9.41 18.46
CA SER A 90 0.47 -8.10 18.32
C SER A 90 -0.29 -7.23 17.32
N THR A 91 -0.44 -5.95 17.66
CA THR A 91 -1.05 -4.95 16.80
C THR A 91 -0.02 -4.23 15.95
N ALA A 92 -0.36 -3.94 14.69
CA ALA A 92 0.46 -3.12 13.81
C ALA A 92 -0.36 -2.01 13.15
N GLN A 93 0.24 -0.82 13.02
CA GLN A 93 -0.39 0.34 12.40
C GLN A 93 0.59 1.05 11.46
N LEU A 94 0.22 1.18 10.18
CA LEU A 94 0.89 2.10 9.27
C LEU A 94 0.39 3.53 9.50
N ILE A 95 1.32 4.47 9.65
CA ILE A 95 1.08 5.91 9.77
C ILE A 95 1.84 6.63 8.65
N ARG A 96 1.11 7.46 7.91
CA ARG A 96 1.70 8.36 6.91
C ARG A 96 1.55 9.81 7.35
N PRO A 97 2.65 10.50 7.68
CA PRO A 97 2.62 11.95 7.87
C PRO A 97 2.36 12.64 6.53
N ARG A 98 1.29 13.44 6.43
CA ARG A 98 0.93 14.14 5.19
C ARG A 98 0.14 15.41 5.48
N ASP A 99 0.52 16.53 4.87
CA ASP A 99 -0.22 17.79 4.91
C ASP A 99 -0.57 18.27 6.34
N GLY A 100 0.32 18.00 7.32
CA GLY A 100 0.13 18.33 8.73
C GLY A 100 -0.75 17.35 9.52
N LEU A 101 -1.19 16.26 8.90
CA LEU A 101 -1.99 15.19 9.47
C LEU A 101 -1.20 13.89 9.57
N LEU A 102 -1.74 12.96 10.34
CA LEU A 102 -1.32 11.57 10.43
C LEU A 102 -2.40 10.70 9.78
N THR A 103 -2.16 10.24 8.55
CA THR A 103 -3.06 9.31 7.87
C THR A 103 -2.78 7.90 8.35
N LEU A 104 -3.75 7.29 9.03
CA LEU A 104 -3.70 5.89 9.45
C LEU A 104 -4.31 5.02 8.37
N TYR A 105 -3.61 3.96 7.98
CA TYR A 105 -4.09 3.01 6.98
C TYR A 105 -4.68 1.77 7.66
N GLY A 106 -5.87 1.37 7.21
CA GLY A 106 -6.65 0.28 7.78
C GLY A 106 -6.44 -1.07 7.08
N PRO A 107 -7.13 -2.12 7.56
CA PRO A 107 -6.91 -3.50 7.09
C PRO A 107 -7.25 -3.69 5.60
N ASP A 108 -8.17 -2.91 5.06
CA ASP A 108 -8.54 -2.96 3.64
C ASP A 108 -7.54 -2.23 2.72
N SER A 109 -6.56 -1.52 3.29
CA SER A 109 -5.50 -0.88 2.51
C SER A 109 -4.44 -1.88 2.07
N PHE A 110 -3.69 -1.56 1.02
CA PHE A 110 -2.53 -2.34 0.58
C PHE A 110 -1.56 -2.68 1.74
N ALA A 111 -1.13 -1.69 2.51
CA ALA A 111 -0.18 -1.92 3.60
C ALA A 111 -0.82 -2.60 4.82
N GLY A 112 -2.03 -2.19 5.22
CA GLY A 112 -2.74 -2.82 6.33
C GLY A 112 -3.05 -4.28 6.06
N SER A 113 -3.54 -4.61 4.87
CA SER A 113 -3.76 -6.00 4.45
C SER A 113 -2.45 -6.80 4.38
N THR A 114 -1.32 -6.16 4.08
CA THR A 114 0.01 -6.81 4.11
C THR A 114 0.46 -7.12 5.55
N LEU A 115 0.27 -6.18 6.47
CA LEU A 115 0.52 -6.40 7.90
C LEU A 115 -0.32 -7.55 8.46
N GLU A 116 -1.62 -7.60 8.13
CA GLU A 116 -2.48 -8.70 8.58
C GLU A 116 -2.14 -10.03 7.91
N CYS A 117 -1.71 -10.00 6.65
CA CYS A 117 -1.20 -11.17 5.93
C CYS A 117 0.02 -11.77 6.66
N ALA A 118 0.92 -10.92 7.16
CA ALA A 118 2.09 -11.33 7.94
C ALA A 118 1.76 -11.79 9.37
N GLY A 119 0.50 -11.70 9.82
CA GLY A 119 0.02 -12.23 11.09
C GLY A 119 -0.28 -11.19 12.18
N PHE A 120 -0.06 -9.90 11.92
CA PHE A 120 -0.48 -8.85 12.84
C PHE A 120 -2.00 -8.65 12.83
N THR A 121 -2.49 -7.85 13.78
CA THR A 121 -3.85 -7.29 13.74
C THR A 121 -3.79 -5.77 13.63
N THR A 122 -4.68 -5.17 12.84
CA THR A 122 -4.82 -3.71 12.84
C THR A 122 -5.68 -3.28 14.04
N PRO A 123 -5.31 -2.26 14.84
CA PRO A 123 -6.17 -1.75 15.90
C PRO A 123 -7.59 -1.43 15.42
N GLU A 124 -8.60 -1.96 16.11
CA GLU A 124 -10.00 -1.75 15.75
C GLU A 124 -10.40 -0.28 15.85
N ARG A 125 -11.05 0.24 14.80
CA ARG A 125 -11.71 1.54 14.79
C ARG A 125 -12.78 1.64 13.70
N ASP A 126 -13.55 2.72 13.74
CA ASP A 126 -14.39 3.12 12.62
C ASP A 126 -13.50 3.69 11.51
N TRP A 127 -13.43 2.98 10.38
CA TRP A 127 -12.64 3.38 9.21
C TRP A 127 -13.45 4.24 8.22
N GLU A 128 -14.66 4.65 8.57
CA GLU A 128 -15.50 5.56 7.77
C GLU A 128 -15.74 5.08 6.32
N GLN A 129 -15.83 3.76 6.12
CA GLN A 129 -15.93 3.13 4.79
C GLN A 129 -14.76 3.49 3.85
N SER A 130 -13.60 3.82 4.42
CA SER A 130 -12.37 4.19 3.75
C SER A 130 -11.24 3.24 4.13
N ILE A 131 -10.21 3.16 3.28
CA ILE A 131 -8.98 2.41 3.58
C ILE A 131 -8.07 3.14 4.58
N SER A 132 -8.40 4.39 4.89
CA SER A 132 -7.60 5.24 5.79
C SER A 132 -8.43 6.30 6.46
N VAL A 133 -7.97 6.75 7.64
CA VAL A 133 -8.52 7.88 8.38
C VAL A 133 -7.42 8.89 8.71
N ASP A 134 -7.75 10.16 8.72
CA ASP A 134 -6.81 11.22 9.10
C ASP A 134 -6.97 11.60 10.56
N LEU A 135 -5.86 11.64 11.28
CA LEU A 135 -5.77 12.18 12.64
C LEU A 135 -4.97 13.47 12.66
N SER A 136 -5.41 14.42 13.49
CA SER A 136 -4.57 15.56 13.83
C SER A 136 -3.45 15.09 14.79
N PRO A 137 -2.28 15.77 14.81
CA PRO A 137 -1.18 15.40 15.71
C PRO A 137 -1.57 15.37 17.20
N GLU A 138 -2.57 16.15 17.61
CA GLU A 138 -3.07 16.16 19.00
C GLU A 138 -3.80 14.87 19.39
N ARG A 139 -4.31 14.12 18.40
CA ARG A 139 -5.02 12.84 18.58
C ARG A 139 -4.09 11.63 18.40
N VAL A 140 -2.78 11.82 18.35
CA VAL A 140 -1.78 10.78 18.06
C VAL A 140 -1.93 9.53 18.94
N LEU A 141 -2.37 9.66 20.20
CA LEU A 141 -2.57 8.52 21.10
C LEU A 141 -3.66 7.53 20.63
N GLU A 142 -4.54 7.95 19.72
CA GLU A 142 -5.52 7.07 19.08
C GLU A 142 -4.87 6.15 18.03
N ALA A 143 -3.64 6.46 17.59
CA ALA A 143 -2.86 5.70 16.61
C ALA A 143 -1.93 4.65 17.22
N THR A 144 -2.09 4.36 18.51
CA THR A 144 -1.22 3.43 19.24
C THR A 144 -1.38 1.99 18.75
N ALA A 145 -0.26 1.28 18.67
CA ALA A 145 -0.13 -0.13 18.33
C ALA A 145 1.18 -0.65 18.93
N ASP A 146 1.32 -1.97 19.01
CA ASP A 146 2.57 -2.60 19.46
C ASP A 146 3.71 -2.30 18.48
N HIS A 147 3.41 -2.33 17.16
CA HIS A 147 4.31 -1.91 16.10
C HIS A 147 3.70 -0.76 15.29
N VAL A 148 4.42 0.36 15.21
CA VAL A 148 4.03 1.50 14.37
C VAL A 148 5.03 1.66 13.23
N PHE A 149 4.55 1.52 12.01
CA PHE A 149 5.33 1.75 10.79
C PHE A 149 5.04 3.18 10.31
N VAL A 150 6.05 4.03 10.25
CA VAL A 150 5.93 5.43 9.82
C VAL A 150 6.58 5.60 8.47
N THR A 151 5.79 6.01 7.46
CA THR A 151 6.34 6.20 6.12
C THR A 151 7.24 7.43 6.04
N THR A 152 8.35 7.32 5.33
CA THR A 152 9.29 8.41 5.08
C THR A 152 9.91 8.30 3.68
N THR A 153 10.61 9.34 3.24
CA THR A 153 11.50 9.30 2.06
C THR A 153 12.94 8.95 2.41
N ASP A 154 13.29 8.96 3.69
CA ASP A 154 14.62 8.66 4.20
C ASP A 154 14.49 7.82 5.47
N VAL A 155 14.66 6.51 5.33
CA VAL A 155 14.49 5.53 6.41
C VAL A 155 15.62 5.60 7.44
N ASP A 156 16.77 6.18 7.06
CA ASP A 156 17.93 6.34 7.94
C ASP A 156 17.88 7.64 8.75
N ASP A 157 16.89 8.52 8.49
CA ASP A 157 16.70 9.78 9.20
C ASP A 157 15.61 9.69 10.28
N PRO A 158 15.96 9.40 11.55
CA PRO A 158 14.99 9.31 12.64
C PRO A 158 14.27 10.62 12.93
N THR A 159 14.78 11.76 12.43
CA THR A 159 14.10 13.06 12.59
C THR A 159 12.83 13.18 11.76
N THR A 160 12.60 12.23 10.84
CA THR A 160 11.37 12.15 10.04
C THR A 160 10.18 11.56 10.80
N VAL A 161 10.39 10.95 11.97
CA VAL A 161 9.29 10.54 12.85
C VAL A 161 8.55 11.79 13.35
N PRO A 162 7.21 11.87 13.25
CA PRO A 162 6.43 12.99 13.73
C PRO A 162 6.71 13.36 15.19
N GLU A 163 6.81 14.67 15.46
CA GLU A 163 7.01 15.19 16.83
C GLU A 163 5.90 14.70 17.79
N SER A 164 4.67 14.55 17.31
CA SER A 164 3.57 14.02 18.13
C SER A 164 3.82 12.58 18.58
N ILE A 165 4.48 11.75 17.78
CA ILE A 165 4.86 10.38 18.17
C ILE A 165 6.04 10.44 19.15
N THR A 166 7.11 11.18 18.82
CA THR A 166 8.31 11.25 19.69
C THR A 166 8.04 11.90 21.05
N ALA A 167 7.17 12.91 21.12
CA ALA A 167 6.72 13.52 22.37
C ALA A 167 5.87 12.58 23.24
N ASN A 168 5.30 11.53 22.65
CA ASN A 168 4.48 10.52 23.32
C ASN A 168 5.13 9.13 23.28
N ALA A 169 6.46 9.03 23.19
CA ALA A 169 7.18 7.77 22.97
C ALA A 169 6.80 6.62 23.92
N GLY A 170 6.38 6.91 25.17
CA GLY A 170 5.91 5.88 26.10
C GLY A 170 4.62 5.16 25.68
N ALA A 171 3.89 5.67 24.70
CA ALA A 171 2.71 5.04 24.10
C ALA A 171 3.01 4.32 22.77
N PHE A 172 4.24 4.43 22.26
CA PHE A 172 4.68 3.87 20.98
C PHE A 172 5.93 3.02 21.22
N PRO A 173 5.76 1.76 21.67
CA PRO A 173 6.88 0.93 22.11
C PRO A 173 7.85 0.62 20.97
N GLU A 174 7.34 0.32 19.77
CA GLU A 174 8.15 0.02 18.59
C GLU A 174 7.75 0.93 17.42
N VAL A 175 8.67 1.78 16.97
CA VAL A 175 8.46 2.71 15.84
C VAL A 175 9.50 2.43 14.75
N HIS A 176 9.02 2.08 13.57
CA HIS A 176 9.82 1.67 12.41
C HIS A 176 9.64 2.67 11.28
N LEU A 177 10.73 3.23 10.76
CA LEU A 177 10.68 4.06 9.55
C LEU A 177 10.68 3.16 8.31
N VAL A 178 9.75 3.41 7.39
CA VAL A 178 9.60 2.60 6.16
C VAL A 178 9.51 3.46 4.92
N ASP A 179 10.00 2.98 3.79
CA ASP A 179 10.05 3.77 2.57
C ASP A 179 8.66 3.86 1.90
N GLN A 180 8.14 5.09 1.81
CA GLN A 180 6.85 5.37 1.19
C GLN A 180 6.76 4.93 -0.28
N SER A 181 7.90 4.76 -0.97
CA SER A 181 7.97 4.46 -2.40
C SER A 181 7.33 3.10 -2.74
N TYR A 182 7.35 2.14 -1.81
CA TYR A 182 6.66 0.86 -1.96
C TYR A 182 5.59 0.61 -0.90
N TRP A 183 5.66 1.19 0.30
CA TRP A 183 4.58 1.09 1.29
C TRP A 183 3.31 1.86 0.91
N ILE A 184 3.42 2.91 0.08
CA ILE A 184 2.28 3.74 -0.34
C ILE A 184 2.11 3.74 -1.86
N THR A 185 3.19 3.96 -2.61
CA THR A 185 3.07 4.18 -4.07
C THR A 185 3.27 2.92 -4.91
N GLY A 186 4.03 1.95 -4.42
CA GLY A 186 4.39 0.72 -5.14
C GLY A 186 3.38 -0.42 -5.02
N VAL A 187 2.08 -0.10 -4.99
CA VAL A 187 1.00 -1.09 -4.80
C VAL A 187 1.06 -2.17 -5.88
N GLY A 188 1.22 -3.43 -5.46
CA GLY A 188 1.27 -4.60 -6.33
C GLY A 188 2.19 -5.69 -5.77
N PRO A 189 2.37 -6.83 -6.46
CA PRO A 189 3.11 -7.97 -5.93
C PRO A 189 4.57 -7.64 -5.58
N LEU A 190 5.25 -6.86 -6.42
CA LEU A 190 6.66 -6.50 -6.17
C LEU A 190 6.83 -5.56 -4.98
N GLY A 191 5.98 -4.54 -4.85
CA GLY A 191 6.00 -3.68 -3.67
C GLY A 191 5.56 -4.44 -2.43
N GLY A 192 4.59 -5.36 -2.56
CA GLY A 192 4.12 -6.19 -1.46
C GLY A 192 5.22 -7.09 -0.91
N LEU A 193 6.03 -7.69 -1.79
CA LEU A 193 7.21 -8.44 -1.37
C LEU A 193 8.24 -7.55 -0.65
N ALA A 194 8.49 -6.33 -1.12
CA ALA A 194 9.38 -5.39 -0.43
C ALA A 194 8.84 -4.96 0.94
N VAL A 195 7.52 -4.77 1.09
CA VAL A 195 6.87 -4.54 2.39
C VAL A 195 7.05 -5.74 3.31
N LEU A 196 6.90 -6.97 2.80
CA LEU A 196 7.11 -8.19 3.59
C LEU A 196 8.58 -8.38 4.00
N ASP A 197 9.53 -7.98 3.15
CA ASP A 197 10.96 -7.97 3.49
C ASP A 197 11.24 -7.02 4.67
N ASP A 198 10.71 -5.78 4.63
CA ASP A 198 10.83 -4.83 5.74
C ASP A 198 10.20 -5.35 7.04
N ILE A 199 9.03 -5.99 6.94
CA ILE A 199 8.35 -6.59 8.11
C ILE A 199 9.22 -7.69 8.72
N GLU A 200 9.79 -8.57 7.90
CA GLU A 200 10.67 -9.63 8.37
C GLU A 200 11.92 -9.07 9.05
N ASP A 201 12.56 -8.07 8.47
CA ASP A 201 13.76 -7.45 9.05
C ASP A 201 13.47 -6.84 10.43
N VAL A 202 12.35 -6.12 10.56
CA VAL A 202 11.87 -5.60 11.86
C VAL A 202 11.65 -6.70 12.88
N LEU A 203 11.05 -7.82 12.48
CA LEU A 203 10.77 -8.95 13.37
C LEU A 203 12.02 -9.74 13.76
N ARG A 204 13.05 -9.77 12.91
CA ARG A 204 14.36 -10.36 13.23
C ARG A 204 15.14 -9.54 14.23
N ASP A 205 15.13 -8.21 14.09
CA ASP A 205 15.86 -7.31 14.98
C ASP A 205 15.29 -7.28 16.41
N ALA A 206 14.04 -7.70 16.59
CA ALA A 206 13.36 -7.80 17.89
C ALA A 206 13.71 -9.06 18.72
N GLN A 207 14.45 -10.02 18.16
CA GLN A 207 14.85 -11.29 18.84
C GLN A 207 16.20 -11.17 19.57
#